data_AF-A0A7K9BK91-F1
#
_entry.id   AF-A0A7K9BK91-F1
#
_cell.length_a   1.000
_cell.length_b   1.000
_cell.length_c   1.000
_cell.angle_alpha   90.00
_cell.angle_beta   90.00
_cell.angle_gamma   90.00
#
_symmetry.space_group_name_H-M   'P 1'
#
loop_
_entity.id
_entity.type
_entity.pdbx_description
1 polymer ?
#
loop_
_entity_poly.entity_id
_entity_poly.type
_entity_poly.pdbx_seq_one_letter_code
_entity_poly.pdbx_strand_id
1 'polypeptide(L)' 'GAFEIEINGQLVFSKLENGGFPYEKDLIEAIRRARNGEPLEKITNSRPPCVIL' A
#
# COMPACT_ATOMS: atom_id res chain seq x y z
N GLY A 1 4.05 -0.18 -15.52
CA GLY A 1 3.53 -1.44 -14.95
C GLY A 1 2.74 -1.13 -13.70
N ALA A 2 1.58 -1.77 -13.54
CA ALA A 2 0.76 -1.65 -12.33
C ALA A 2 1.42 -2.39 -11.15
N PHE A 3 1.20 -1.89 -9.94
CA PHE A 3 1.56 -2.56 -8.70
C PHE A 3 0.50 -2.20 -7.66
N GLU A 4 -0.26 -3.20 -7.25
CA GLU A 4 -1.43 -3.06 -6.40
C GLU A 4 -1.32 -4.05 -5.26
N ILE A 5 -1.72 -3.62 -4.07
CA ILE A 5 -1.72 -4.46 -2.88
C ILE A 5 -3.15 -4.55 -2.37
N GLU A 6 -3.61 -5.78 -2.19
CA GLU A 6 -4.89 -6.09 -1.58
C GLU A 6 -4.66 -6.86 -0.28
N ILE A 7 -5.44 -6.53 0.75
CA ILE A 7 -5.50 -7.29 2.00
C ILE A 7 -6.96 -7.68 2.20
N ASN A 8 -7.21 -8.98 2.38
CA ASN A 8 -8.57 -9.53 2.49
C ASN A 8 -9.49 -9.16 1.30
N GLY A 9 -8.93 -9.04 0.08
CA GLY A 9 -9.68 -8.66 -1.13
C GLY A 9 -10.04 -7.17 -1.22
N GLN A 10 -9.57 -6.33 -0.30
CA GLN A 10 -9.72 -4.89 -0.36
C GLN A 10 -8.41 -4.24 -0.83
N LEU A 11 -8.50 -3.38 -1.85
CA LEU A 11 -7.37 -2.60 -2.35
C LEU A 11 -6.90 -1.59 -1.29
N VAL A 12 -5.67 -1.77 -0.80
CA VAL A 12 -5.06 -0.92 0.22
C VAL A 12 -3.94 -0.02 -0.33
N PHE A 13 -3.35 -0.33 -1.49
CA PHE A 13 -2.36 0.51 -2.15
C PHE A 13 -2.39 0.34 -3.66
N SER A 14 -2.26 1.44 -4.41
CA SER A 14 -2.00 1.41 -5.86
C SER A 14 -0.83 2.32 -6.20
N LYS A 15 0.17 1.76 -6.89
CA LYS A 15 1.30 2.52 -7.44
C LYS A 15 0.84 3.50 -8.52
N LEU A 16 -0.21 3.17 -9.26
CA LEU A 16 -0.74 4.07 -10.29
C LEU A 16 -1.37 5.31 -9.66
N GLU A 17 -2.06 5.16 -8.52
CA GLU A 17 -2.63 6.29 -7.77
C GLU A 17 -1.54 7.11 -7.06
N ASN A 18 -0.58 6.45 -6.39
CA ASN A 18 0.39 7.12 -5.52
C ASN A 18 1.70 7.51 -6.22
N GLY A 19 1.97 7.01 -7.43
CA GLY A 19 3.18 7.31 -8.21
C GLY A 19 4.45 6.61 -7.72
N GLY A 20 4.37 5.76 -6.71
CA GLY A 20 5.51 5.17 -6.02
C GLY A 20 5.26 3.79 -5.42
N PHE A 21 6.21 3.30 -4.62
CA PHE A 21 6.05 2.07 -3.83
C PHE A 21 5.79 2.42 -2.36
N PRO A 22 4.99 1.63 -1.64
CA PRO A 22 4.73 1.89 -0.23
C PRO A 22 5.98 1.63 0.62
N TYR A 23 6.00 2.13 1.85
CA TYR A 23 7.02 1.74 2.82
C TYR A 23 6.64 0.43 3.50
N GLU A 24 7.65 -0.38 3.82
CA GLU A 24 7.47 -1.68 4.49
C GLU A 24 6.67 -1.55 5.80
N LYS A 25 6.98 -0.53 6.61
CA LYS A 25 6.28 -0.24 7.87
C LYS A 25 4.77 -0.06 7.68
N ASP A 26 4.37 0.64 6.61
CA ASP A 26 2.96 0.96 6.34
C ASP A 26 2.21 -0.32 5.93
N LEU A 27 2.88 -1.21 5.20
CA LEU A 27 2.35 -2.52 4.82
C LEU A 27 2.19 -3.44 6.04
N ILE A 28 3.20 -3.51 6.90
CA ILE A 28 3.16 -4.33 8.13
C ILE A 28 2.04 -3.85 9.05
N GLU A 29 1.85 -2.54 9.19
CA GLU A 29 0.79 -1.98 10.01
C GLU A 29 -0.60 -2.32 9.45
N ALA A 30 -0.79 -2.17 8.13
CA ALA A 30 -2.06 -2.53 7.48
C ALA A 30 -2.41 -4.01 7.69
N ILE A 31 -1.43 -4.93 7.58
CA ILE A 31 -1.63 -6.36 7.84
C ILE A 31 -2.00 -6.61 9.30
N ARG A 32 -1.31 -5.96 10.25
CA ARG A 32 -1.61 -6.11 11.69
C ARG A 32 -3.03 -5.66 12.03
N ARG A 33 -3.45 -4.51 11.50
CA ARG A 33 -4.81 -3.98 11.66
C ARG A 33 -5.86 -4.93 11.07
N ALA A 34 -5.64 -5.41 9.85
CA ALA A 34 -6.53 -6.37 9.21
C ALA A 34 -6.69 -7.64 10.06
N ARG A 35 -5.58 -8.15 10.62
CA ARG A 35 -5.59 -9.33 11.49
C ARG A 35 -6.35 -9.08 12.80
N ASN A 36 -6.31 -7.87 13.32
CA ASN A 36 -7.05 -7.48 14.54
C ASN A 36 -8.55 -7.22 14.28
N GLY A 37 -9.00 -7.27 13.02
CA GLY A 37 -10.37 -6.92 12.63
C GLY A 37 -10.62 -5.41 12.57
N GLU A 38 -9.55 -4.61 12.57
CA GLU A 38 -9.63 -3.15 12.42
C GLU A 38 -9.88 -2.78 10.95
N PRO A 39 -10.49 -1.61 10.68
CA PRO A 39 -10.73 -1.16 9.30
C PRO A 39 -9.41 -0.99 8.53
N LEU A 40 -9.41 -1.49 7.29
CA LEU A 40 -8.31 -1.33 6.34
C LEU A 40 -8.37 0.07 5.73
N GLU A 41 -7.36 0.89 6.03
CA GLU A 41 -7.20 2.22 5.44
C GLU A 41 -6.29 2.18 4.20
N LYS A 42 -6.54 3.05 3.22
CA LYS A 42 -5.67 3.20 2.06
C LYS A 42 -4.31 3.77 2.49
N ILE A 43 -3.24 3.09 2.10
CA ILE A 43 -1.87 3.61 2.23
C ILE A 43 -1.66 4.63 1.11
N THR A 44 -1.51 5.89 1.49
CA THR A 44 -1.20 7.01 0.57
C THR A 44 0.27 7.41 0.63
N ASN A 45 0.97 7.04 1.71
CA ASN A 45 2.38 7.29 1.87
C ASN A 45 3.18 6.39 0.94
N SER A 46 3.92 7.00 0.01
CA SER A 46 4.74 6.27 -0.96
C SER A 46 6.10 6.90 -1.12
N ARG A 47 7.07 6.07 -1.51
CA ARG A 47 8.39 6.53 -1.94
C ARG A 47 8.22 7.38 -3.21
N PRO A 48 9.08 8.38 -3.43
CA PRO A 48 9.04 9.17 -4.65
C PRO A 48 9.12 8.26 -5.89
N PRO A 49 8.58 8.71 -7.04
CA PRO A 49 8.61 7.94 -8.28
C PRO A 49 10.04 7.51 -8.59
N CYS A 50 10.30 6.20 -8.56
CA CYS A 50 11.56 5.66 -9.04
C CYS A 50 11.58 5.76 -10.56
N VAL A 51 12.18 6.83 -11.08
CA VAL A 51 12.55 6.93 -12.48
C VAL A 51 13.82 6.12 -12.71
N ILE A 52 13.73 5.10 -13.56
CA ILE A 52 14.92 4.55 -14.21
C ILE A 52 15.15 5.49 -15.39
N LEU A 53 16.18 6.35 -15.30
CA LEU A 53 16.66 7.17 -16.40
C LEU A 53 17.51 6.34 -17.36
#